data_AF-A0A0W0YNM9-F1
#
_entry.id   AF-A0A0W0YNM9-F1
#
_cell.length_a   1.000
_cell.length_b   1.000
_cell.length_c   1.000
_cell.angle_alpha   90.00
_cell.angle_beta   90.00
_cell.angle_gamma   90.00
#
_symmetry.space_group_name_H-M   'P 1'
#
loop_
_entity.id
_entity.type
_entity.pdbx_description
1 polymer ?
#
loop_
_entity_poly.entity_id
_entity_poly.type
_entity_poly.pdbx_seq_one_letter_code
_entity_poly.pdbx_strand_id
1 'polypeptide(L)'
;MLKTRLESITCPEIIPLINEVIDKGSKEDIELLKKAIFSVDLATNHDNYALGGANFLLYVVAMNDVKTLEKMINHGFDYNAGLTEWNGEEAYVSPLMLACFFNDSAIVHILLNNNANFSGYYPKNRSLFETAARHSTREILDLLFNHAKNKGTIKEFLSRTVMKKNGLETIFEPEKVMERLIQIILNPKFNSNLTLKDLRFFSPQIKDYYQSMYKLVPLSTDKARYNQNSSPSFFQPKAAKEQVTKEMAITNALAAYKKILDDPLTCFTLLQQLENAITLKVENTFHTSNLEKLVSTEYTIETHLAMKWPIPKNAYQPLKLDSLLSLSIIGELQKFGCGQSSYKWYGFVNDTTASSHIIDGAHTTEDTLDISALLHGKYSHSIQLLLLMYAIEENLIDVSYGVDQKLEIRDLLRGLVTPATDGKKTWATTNDYIYFDHASFSGPHFLNSILMNEGHKYGLPNLGHALTSSFCKALLRSMEFYNKNHHGEFLSPSHLWDNLISLHNPRIFLPSIERNNHFFRPAKNSIRDEEKLESGKGEYVEAQYIVSKKSLAR
;
A
#
# COMPACT_ATOMS: atom_id res chain seq x y z
N MET A 1 -61.55 -10.56 -9.85
CA MET A 1 -61.34 -10.27 -11.28
C MET A 1 -59.87 -10.09 -11.60
N LEU A 2 -59.14 -9.16 -10.95
CA LEU A 2 -57.70 -8.96 -11.17
C LEU A 2 -56.88 -10.24 -10.96
N LYS A 3 -57.08 -10.96 -9.84
CA LYS A 3 -56.41 -12.25 -9.56
C LYS A 3 -56.55 -13.29 -10.68
N THR A 4 -57.77 -13.47 -11.20
CA THR A 4 -58.05 -14.41 -12.31
C THR A 4 -57.44 -13.95 -13.64
N ARG A 5 -57.38 -12.63 -13.90
CA ARG A 5 -56.66 -12.07 -15.07
C ARG A 5 -55.17 -12.30 -14.95
N LEU A 6 -54.58 -12.08 -13.77
CA LEU A 6 -53.15 -12.30 -13.50
C LEU A 6 -52.70 -13.75 -13.74
N GLU A 7 -53.58 -14.73 -13.48
CA GLU A 7 -53.31 -16.15 -13.71
C GLU A 7 -53.34 -16.57 -15.19
N SER A 8 -53.89 -15.73 -16.07
CA SER A 8 -54.10 -16.04 -17.51
C SER A 8 -53.51 -15.00 -18.46
N ILE A 9 -52.81 -13.99 -17.93
CA ILE A 9 -52.31 -12.86 -18.71
C ILE A 9 -51.16 -13.27 -19.62
N THR A 10 -51.22 -12.82 -20.88
CA THR A 10 -50.11 -12.98 -21.82
C THR A 10 -49.15 -11.78 -21.72
N CYS A 11 -47.87 -11.98 -22.03
CA CYS A 11 -46.85 -10.91 -21.94
C CYS A 11 -47.29 -9.56 -22.56
N PRO A 12 -47.87 -9.51 -23.79
CA PRO A 12 -48.29 -8.26 -24.40
C PRO A 12 -49.37 -7.47 -23.64
N GLU A 13 -50.15 -8.15 -22.80
CA GLU A 13 -51.27 -7.56 -22.06
C GLU A 13 -50.86 -7.00 -20.69
N ILE A 14 -49.64 -7.29 -20.22
CA ILE A 14 -49.17 -6.93 -18.89
C ILE A 14 -49.08 -5.42 -18.70
N ILE A 15 -48.39 -4.69 -19.58
CA ILE A 15 -48.27 -3.22 -19.49
C ILE A 15 -49.64 -2.51 -19.57
N PRO A 16 -50.54 -2.87 -20.51
CA PRO A 16 -51.91 -2.36 -20.52
C PRO A 16 -52.66 -2.61 -19.21
N LEU A 17 -52.56 -3.80 -18.63
CA LEU A 17 -53.21 -4.12 -17.36
C LEU A 17 -52.64 -3.24 -16.22
N ILE A 18 -51.32 -3.09 -16.13
CA ILE A 18 -50.68 -2.26 -15.10
C ILE A 18 -51.22 -0.83 -15.19
N ASN A 19 -51.24 -0.24 -16.39
CA ASN A 19 -51.76 1.11 -16.60
C ASN A 19 -53.26 1.22 -16.28
N GLU A 20 -54.07 0.22 -16.67
CA GLU A 20 -55.50 0.17 -16.35
C GLU A 20 -55.72 0.20 -14.82
N VAL A 21 -54.97 -0.63 -14.08
CA VAL A 21 -55.07 -0.73 -12.61
C VAL A 21 -54.55 0.54 -11.93
N ILE A 22 -53.44 1.13 -12.39
CA ILE A 22 -52.90 2.36 -11.81
C ILE A 22 -53.84 3.54 -12.06
N ASP A 23 -54.38 3.67 -13.28
CA ASP A 23 -55.18 4.84 -13.66
C ASP A 23 -56.64 4.77 -13.16
N LYS A 24 -57.19 3.55 -12.97
CA LYS A 24 -58.63 3.34 -12.69
C LYS A 24 -58.94 2.36 -11.56
N GLY A 25 -57.96 1.61 -11.07
CA GLY A 25 -58.16 0.57 -10.05
C GLY A 25 -58.41 1.16 -8.66
N SER A 26 -58.93 0.33 -7.74
CA SER A 26 -59.05 0.72 -6.34
C SER A 26 -57.68 0.70 -5.65
N LYS A 27 -57.60 1.27 -4.43
CA LYS A 27 -56.39 1.18 -3.61
C LYS A 27 -56.01 -0.28 -3.33
N GLU A 28 -57.00 -1.14 -3.10
CA GLU A 28 -56.81 -2.58 -2.90
C GLU A 28 -56.24 -3.26 -4.14
N ASP A 29 -56.69 -2.87 -5.35
CA ASP A 29 -56.15 -3.40 -6.60
C ASP A 29 -54.68 -3.02 -6.80
N ILE A 30 -54.31 -1.77 -6.48
CA ILE A 30 -52.92 -1.30 -6.53
C ILE A 30 -52.04 -2.07 -5.53
N GLU A 31 -52.52 -2.28 -4.30
CA GLU A 31 -51.78 -3.05 -3.28
C GLU A 31 -51.66 -4.53 -3.62
N LEU A 32 -52.67 -5.11 -4.29
CA LEU A 32 -52.56 -6.45 -4.87
C LEU A 32 -51.50 -6.49 -5.97
N LEU A 33 -51.47 -5.48 -6.85
CA LEU A 33 -50.49 -5.39 -7.93
C LEU A 33 -49.05 -5.26 -7.38
N LYS A 34 -48.84 -4.53 -6.28
CA LYS A 34 -47.52 -4.40 -5.61
C LYS A 34 -46.98 -5.73 -5.06
N LYS A 35 -47.86 -6.61 -4.59
CA LYS A 35 -47.49 -7.89 -3.95
C LYS A 35 -47.45 -9.06 -4.92
N ALA A 36 -48.02 -8.89 -6.11
CA ALA A 36 -48.08 -9.94 -7.11
C ALA A 36 -46.68 -10.24 -7.66
N ILE A 37 -46.35 -11.53 -7.65
CA ILE A 37 -45.15 -12.09 -8.27
C ILE A 37 -45.59 -13.13 -9.31
N PHE A 38 -44.86 -13.22 -10.40
CA PHE A 38 -45.14 -14.15 -11.49
C PHE A 38 -43.84 -14.54 -12.18
N SER A 39 -43.87 -15.65 -12.90
CA SER A 39 -42.74 -16.11 -13.71
C SER A 39 -42.92 -15.67 -15.15
N VAL A 40 -41.87 -15.11 -15.76
CA VAL A 40 -41.90 -14.62 -17.14
C VAL A 40 -40.70 -15.12 -17.90
N ASP A 41 -40.94 -15.68 -19.07
CA ASP A 41 -39.90 -15.91 -20.06
C ASP A 41 -39.72 -14.63 -20.89
N LEU A 42 -38.62 -13.94 -20.66
CA LEU A 42 -38.17 -12.81 -21.48
C LEU A 42 -37.40 -13.35 -22.69
N ALA A 43 -38.01 -13.27 -23.86
CA ALA A 43 -37.30 -13.43 -25.13
C ALA A 43 -36.59 -12.12 -25.46
N THR A 44 -35.26 -12.12 -25.38
CA THR A 44 -34.42 -10.99 -25.85
C THR A 44 -33.81 -11.33 -27.20
N ASN A 45 -33.26 -10.34 -27.90
CA ASN A 45 -32.59 -10.54 -29.20
C ASN A 45 -31.38 -11.51 -29.14
N HIS A 46 -30.91 -11.89 -27.95
CA HIS A 46 -29.70 -12.67 -27.77
C HIS A 46 -29.87 -13.95 -26.96
N ASP A 47 -30.86 -14.08 -26.08
CA ASP A 47 -31.16 -15.30 -25.30
C ASP A 47 -32.62 -15.26 -24.76
N ASN A 48 -33.12 -16.44 -24.36
CA ASN A 48 -34.33 -16.56 -23.54
C ASN A 48 -33.95 -16.59 -22.05
N TYR A 49 -34.50 -15.67 -21.26
CA TYR A 49 -34.28 -15.61 -19.81
C TYR A 49 -35.59 -15.90 -19.07
N ALA A 50 -35.58 -16.81 -18.10
CA ALA A 50 -36.70 -17.07 -17.21
C ALA A 50 -36.52 -16.27 -15.92
N LEU A 51 -37.38 -15.27 -15.71
CA LEU A 51 -37.46 -14.51 -14.46
C LEU A 51 -38.40 -15.22 -13.50
N GLY A 52 -37.86 -15.94 -12.52
CA GLY A 52 -38.64 -16.58 -11.47
C GLY A 52 -39.02 -15.57 -10.38
N GLY A 53 -40.31 -15.47 -10.06
CA GLY A 53 -40.79 -14.61 -8.97
C GLY A 53 -40.59 -13.10 -9.23
N ALA A 54 -40.66 -12.67 -10.49
CA ALA A 54 -40.60 -11.26 -10.84
C ALA A 54 -41.86 -10.52 -10.38
N ASN A 55 -41.69 -9.32 -9.85
CA ASN A 55 -42.80 -8.38 -9.65
C ASN A 55 -43.06 -7.58 -10.94
N PHE A 56 -44.20 -6.89 -11.00
CA PHE A 56 -44.58 -6.10 -12.17
C PHE A 56 -43.60 -4.97 -12.49
N LEU A 57 -42.90 -4.43 -11.49
CA LEU A 57 -41.94 -3.36 -11.70
C LEU A 57 -40.71 -3.87 -12.47
N LEU A 58 -40.21 -5.07 -12.14
CA LEU A 58 -39.12 -5.72 -12.86
C LEU A 58 -39.50 -6.04 -14.31
N TYR A 59 -40.75 -6.47 -14.54
CA TYR A 59 -41.25 -6.67 -15.90
C TYR A 59 -41.25 -5.37 -16.71
N VAL A 60 -41.76 -4.28 -16.13
CA VAL A 60 -41.77 -2.96 -16.77
C VAL A 60 -40.35 -2.46 -17.06
N VAL A 61 -39.40 -2.72 -16.16
CA VAL A 61 -37.98 -2.43 -16.39
C VAL A 61 -37.41 -3.24 -17.56
N ALA A 62 -37.69 -4.55 -17.60
CA ALA A 62 -37.22 -5.41 -18.68
C ALA A 62 -37.80 -5.04 -20.06
N MET A 63 -39.02 -4.51 -20.08
CA MET A 63 -39.68 -4.04 -21.30
C MET A 63 -39.30 -2.61 -21.70
N ASN A 64 -38.41 -1.96 -20.94
CA ASN A 64 -37.98 -0.59 -21.15
C ASN A 64 -39.13 0.45 -21.20
N ASP A 65 -40.21 0.24 -20.45
CA ASP A 65 -41.35 1.16 -20.42
C ASP A 65 -41.18 2.22 -19.32
N VAL A 66 -40.45 3.27 -19.68
CA VAL A 66 -40.17 4.45 -18.84
C VAL A 66 -41.44 5.08 -18.25
N LYS A 67 -42.50 5.25 -19.05
CA LYS A 67 -43.71 5.96 -18.61
C LYS A 67 -44.46 5.16 -17.55
N THR A 68 -44.59 3.85 -17.78
CA THR A 68 -45.23 2.96 -16.81
C THR A 68 -44.39 2.85 -15.54
N LEU A 69 -43.05 2.82 -15.65
CA LEU A 69 -42.16 2.80 -14.49
C LEU A 69 -42.34 4.04 -13.59
N GLU A 70 -42.32 5.24 -14.16
CA GLU A 70 -42.52 6.48 -13.41
C GLU A 70 -43.88 6.50 -12.71
N LYS A 71 -44.94 6.07 -13.39
CA LYS A 71 -46.27 5.92 -12.79
C LYS A 71 -46.26 4.97 -11.60
N MET A 72 -45.63 3.81 -11.74
CA MET A 72 -45.54 2.82 -10.66
C MET A 72 -44.80 3.39 -9.45
N ILE A 73 -43.65 4.03 -9.65
CA ILE A 73 -42.88 4.64 -8.55
C ILE A 73 -43.72 5.72 -7.85
N ASN A 74 -44.42 6.57 -8.60
CA ASN A 74 -45.29 7.61 -8.05
C ASN A 74 -46.47 7.05 -7.22
N HIS A 75 -46.88 5.79 -7.47
CA HIS A 75 -47.90 5.09 -6.69
C HIS A 75 -47.31 4.24 -5.55
N GLY A 76 -46.03 4.42 -5.24
CA GLY A 76 -45.36 3.80 -4.11
C GLY A 76 -45.05 2.32 -4.30
N PHE A 77 -44.75 1.89 -5.54
CA PHE A 77 -44.12 0.60 -5.78
C PHE A 77 -42.68 0.63 -5.30
N ASP A 78 -42.22 -0.46 -4.68
CA ASP A 78 -40.86 -0.57 -4.19
C ASP A 78 -39.89 -0.83 -5.35
N TYR A 79 -39.13 0.20 -5.71
CA TYR A 79 -38.11 0.16 -6.77
C TYR A 79 -36.79 -0.49 -6.33
N ASN A 80 -36.70 -0.99 -5.10
CA ASN A 80 -35.61 -1.85 -4.64
C ASN A 80 -36.02 -3.33 -4.53
N ALA A 81 -37.30 -3.65 -4.73
CA ALA A 81 -37.80 -5.02 -4.67
C ALA A 81 -37.24 -5.85 -5.84
N GLY A 82 -36.23 -6.67 -5.54
CA GLY A 82 -35.61 -7.59 -6.49
C GLY A 82 -36.33 -8.94 -6.57
N LEU A 83 -36.06 -9.67 -7.65
CA LEU A 83 -36.44 -11.08 -7.76
C LEU A 83 -35.43 -11.95 -7.00
N THR A 84 -35.85 -13.13 -6.55
CA THR A 84 -35.01 -14.06 -5.77
C THR A 84 -34.41 -15.21 -6.59
N GLU A 85 -34.82 -15.34 -7.85
CA GLU A 85 -34.42 -16.45 -8.73
C GLU A 85 -34.29 -16.01 -10.20
N TRP A 86 -33.17 -16.35 -10.83
CA TRP A 86 -32.90 -16.05 -12.23
C TRP A 86 -32.45 -17.31 -12.96
N ASN A 87 -33.18 -17.74 -13.99
CA ASN A 87 -32.91 -18.99 -14.73
C ASN A 87 -32.77 -20.23 -13.84
N GLY A 88 -33.56 -20.35 -12.76
CA GLY A 88 -33.45 -21.48 -11.84
C GLY A 88 -32.34 -21.37 -10.79
N GLU A 89 -31.55 -20.28 -10.81
CA GLU A 89 -30.46 -20.04 -9.86
C GLU A 89 -30.86 -18.97 -8.83
N GLU A 90 -30.46 -19.16 -7.56
CA GLU A 90 -30.66 -18.19 -6.48
C GLU A 90 -29.96 -16.86 -6.81
N ALA A 91 -30.72 -15.77 -6.77
CA ALA A 91 -30.27 -14.43 -7.13
C ALA A 91 -30.96 -13.38 -6.26
N TYR A 92 -30.47 -12.14 -6.29
CA TYR A 92 -31.24 -10.97 -5.89
C TYR A 92 -31.07 -9.90 -6.95
N VAL A 93 -31.87 -9.94 -8.02
CA VAL A 93 -31.72 -8.98 -9.12
C VAL A 93 -32.65 -7.80 -8.86
N SER A 94 -32.06 -6.69 -8.41
CA SER A 94 -32.79 -5.43 -8.20
C SER A 94 -33.18 -4.77 -9.53
N PRO A 95 -34.19 -3.90 -9.54
CA PRO A 95 -34.57 -3.13 -10.73
C PRO A 95 -33.40 -2.35 -11.34
N LEU A 96 -32.54 -1.77 -10.49
CA LEU A 96 -31.34 -1.05 -10.95
C LEU A 96 -30.34 -1.98 -11.63
N MET A 97 -30.12 -3.18 -11.09
CA MET A 97 -29.25 -4.18 -11.72
C MET A 97 -29.81 -4.64 -13.07
N LEU A 98 -31.12 -4.82 -13.16
CA LEU A 98 -31.78 -5.24 -14.40
C LEU A 98 -31.68 -4.16 -15.49
N ALA A 99 -31.91 -2.90 -15.14
CA ALA A 99 -31.74 -1.77 -16.04
C ALA A 99 -30.30 -1.65 -16.56
N CYS A 100 -29.31 -1.92 -15.70
CA CYS A 100 -27.92 -2.00 -16.13
C CYS A 100 -27.67 -3.18 -17.08
N PHE A 101 -28.23 -4.35 -16.79
CA PHE A 101 -28.10 -5.54 -17.63
C PHE A 101 -28.65 -5.30 -19.05
N PHE A 102 -29.78 -4.60 -19.18
CA PHE A 102 -30.35 -4.23 -20.48
C PHE A 102 -29.78 -2.95 -21.09
N ASN A 103 -28.88 -2.27 -20.38
CA ASN A 103 -28.25 -1.03 -20.83
C ASN A 103 -29.25 0.13 -21.09
N ASP A 104 -30.27 0.25 -20.24
CA ASP A 104 -31.33 1.26 -20.37
C ASP A 104 -31.06 2.51 -19.52
N SER A 105 -30.39 3.50 -20.12
CA SER A 105 -29.95 4.72 -19.41
C SER A 105 -31.10 5.53 -18.80
N ALA A 106 -32.23 5.65 -19.51
CA ALA A 106 -33.41 6.36 -19.03
C ALA A 106 -33.97 5.76 -17.72
N ILE A 107 -34.07 4.43 -17.67
CA ILE A 107 -34.53 3.71 -16.47
C ILE A 107 -33.50 3.84 -15.34
N VAL A 108 -32.21 3.71 -15.65
CA VAL A 108 -31.14 3.92 -14.65
C VAL A 108 -31.27 5.32 -14.02
N HIS A 109 -31.48 6.36 -14.81
CA HIS A 109 -31.70 7.71 -14.31
C HIS A 109 -32.90 7.80 -13.38
N ILE A 110 -34.04 7.24 -13.76
CA ILE A 110 -35.27 7.26 -12.94
C ILE A 110 -35.04 6.57 -11.60
N LEU A 111 -34.42 5.39 -11.62
CA LEU A 111 -34.16 4.62 -10.41
C LEU A 111 -33.17 5.35 -9.48
N LEU A 112 -32.09 5.90 -10.02
CA LEU A 112 -31.12 6.68 -9.23
C LEU A 112 -31.71 7.98 -8.67
N ASN A 113 -32.54 8.69 -9.44
CA ASN A 113 -33.22 9.89 -8.97
C ASN A 113 -34.19 9.60 -7.81
N ASN A 114 -34.71 8.38 -7.75
CA ASN A 114 -35.52 7.90 -6.64
C ASN A 114 -34.70 7.22 -5.53
N ASN A 115 -33.36 7.34 -5.56
CA ASN A 115 -32.45 6.75 -4.56
C ASN A 115 -32.53 5.21 -4.50
N ALA A 116 -32.63 4.54 -5.63
CA ALA A 116 -32.41 3.10 -5.70
C ALA A 116 -31.04 2.76 -5.08
N ASN A 117 -31.01 1.74 -4.22
CA ASN A 117 -29.78 1.31 -3.58
C ASN A 117 -28.94 0.43 -4.52
N PHE A 118 -27.70 0.16 -4.13
CA PHE A 118 -26.79 -0.68 -4.91
C PHE A 118 -26.85 -2.15 -4.51
N SER A 119 -27.88 -2.53 -3.75
CA SER A 119 -28.10 -3.92 -3.36
C SER A 119 -28.53 -4.74 -4.58
N GLY A 120 -28.03 -5.97 -4.64
CA GLY A 120 -28.23 -6.81 -5.80
C GLY A 120 -27.09 -7.81 -5.97
N TYR A 121 -27.43 -9.05 -6.28
CA TYR A 121 -26.48 -9.99 -6.87
C TYR A 121 -27.15 -10.80 -7.97
N TYR A 122 -26.48 -10.85 -9.11
CA TYR A 122 -26.83 -11.74 -10.21
C TYR A 122 -26.30 -13.15 -9.88
N PRO A 123 -26.85 -14.23 -10.48
CA PRO A 123 -26.33 -15.57 -10.25
C PRO A 123 -24.81 -15.68 -10.33
N LYS A 124 -24.24 -16.56 -9.50
CA LYS A 124 -22.79 -16.66 -9.22
C LYS A 124 -22.23 -15.45 -8.45
N ASN A 125 -23.06 -14.82 -7.61
CA ASN A 125 -22.69 -13.72 -6.69
C ASN A 125 -22.04 -12.52 -7.39
N ARG A 126 -22.52 -12.15 -8.58
CA ARG A 126 -22.00 -10.97 -9.28
C ARG A 126 -22.69 -9.72 -8.76
N SER A 127 -21.93 -8.70 -8.36
CA SER A 127 -22.49 -7.44 -7.86
C SER A 127 -23.06 -6.56 -8.95
N LEU A 128 -23.78 -5.50 -8.55
CA LEU A 128 -24.29 -4.47 -9.47
C LEU A 128 -23.17 -3.89 -10.33
N PHE A 129 -22.02 -3.57 -9.72
CA PHE A 129 -20.87 -3.08 -10.45
C PHE A 129 -20.42 -4.06 -11.54
N GLU A 130 -20.30 -5.35 -11.22
CA GLU A 130 -19.88 -6.36 -12.20
C GLU A 130 -20.88 -6.53 -13.35
N THR A 131 -22.18 -6.45 -13.05
CA THR A 131 -23.23 -6.53 -14.06
C THR A 131 -23.17 -5.32 -14.99
N ALA A 132 -23.12 -4.11 -14.43
CA ALA A 132 -23.03 -2.87 -15.21
C ALA A 132 -21.75 -2.82 -16.07
N ALA A 133 -20.63 -3.23 -15.47
CA ALA A 133 -19.32 -3.34 -16.14
C ALA A 133 -19.35 -4.23 -17.40
N ARG A 134 -20.16 -5.29 -17.37
CA ARG A 134 -20.18 -6.31 -18.42
C ARG A 134 -21.23 -6.02 -19.49
N HIS A 135 -22.34 -5.41 -19.11
CA HIS A 135 -23.53 -5.33 -19.94
C HIS A 135 -23.95 -3.91 -20.31
N SER A 136 -23.49 -2.89 -19.58
CA SER A 136 -23.90 -1.49 -19.80
C SER A 136 -22.88 -0.67 -20.59
N THR A 137 -23.34 0.48 -21.08
CA THR A 137 -22.54 1.54 -21.65
C THR A 137 -21.74 2.27 -20.58
N ARG A 138 -20.72 2.98 -21.06
CA ARG A 138 -19.93 3.89 -20.24
C ARG A 138 -20.77 4.94 -19.53
N GLU A 139 -21.76 5.50 -20.21
CA GLU A 139 -22.63 6.54 -19.64
C GLU A 139 -23.31 6.04 -18.36
N ILE A 140 -23.87 4.82 -18.39
CA ILE A 140 -24.50 4.20 -17.21
C ILE A 140 -23.49 3.98 -16.09
N LEU A 141 -22.28 3.52 -16.40
CA LEU A 141 -21.24 3.35 -15.38
C LEU A 141 -20.84 4.68 -14.75
N ASP A 142 -20.59 5.71 -15.56
CA ASP A 142 -20.25 7.05 -15.07
C ASP A 142 -21.38 7.62 -14.20
N LEU A 143 -22.65 7.39 -14.56
CA LEU A 143 -23.82 7.76 -13.76
C LEU A 143 -23.86 7.06 -12.40
N LEU A 144 -23.70 5.73 -12.38
CA LEU A 144 -23.67 4.95 -11.14
C LEU A 144 -22.54 5.40 -10.21
N PHE A 145 -21.34 5.59 -10.77
CA PHE A 145 -20.17 6.05 -10.02
C PHE A 145 -20.39 7.43 -9.41
N ASN A 146 -20.85 8.40 -10.20
CA ASN A 146 -21.10 9.75 -9.72
C ASN A 146 -22.19 9.74 -8.65
N HIS A 147 -23.25 8.95 -8.84
CA HIS A 147 -24.31 8.80 -7.84
C HIS A 147 -23.76 8.21 -6.53
N ALA A 148 -22.99 7.12 -6.61
CA ALA A 148 -22.40 6.47 -5.44
C ALA A 148 -21.41 7.38 -4.69
N LYS A 149 -20.60 8.15 -5.43
CA LYS A 149 -19.68 9.13 -4.85
C LYS A 149 -20.43 10.25 -4.14
N ASN A 150 -21.45 10.82 -4.78
CA ASN A 150 -22.25 11.90 -4.21
C ASN A 150 -23.04 11.47 -2.96
N LYS A 151 -23.44 10.19 -2.89
CA LYS A 151 -24.14 9.60 -1.75
C LYS A 151 -23.22 9.06 -0.65
N GLY A 152 -21.91 8.99 -0.88
CA GLY A 152 -20.96 8.36 0.04
C GLY A 152 -21.09 6.83 0.11
N THR A 153 -21.79 6.20 -0.85
CA THR A 153 -22.06 4.75 -0.92
C THR A 153 -21.13 4.03 -1.90
N ILE A 154 -20.00 4.65 -2.25
CA ILE A 154 -19.00 4.11 -3.19
C ILE A 154 -18.50 2.73 -2.77
N LYS A 155 -18.36 2.48 -1.46
CA LYS A 155 -17.94 1.17 -0.92
C LYS A 155 -18.99 0.08 -1.17
N GLU A 156 -20.27 0.41 -1.02
CA GLU A 156 -21.38 -0.51 -1.26
C GLU A 156 -21.46 -0.87 -2.74
N PHE A 157 -21.42 0.13 -3.63
CA PHE A 157 -21.43 -0.04 -5.07
C PHE A 157 -20.32 -0.99 -5.56
N LEU A 158 -19.13 -0.85 -5.00
CA LEU A 158 -17.95 -1.60 -5.42
C LEU A 158 -17.78 -2.94 -4.69
N SER A 159 -18.63 -3.24 -3.71
CA SER A 159 -18.55 -4.49 -2.95
C SER A 159 -19.16 -5.69 -3.71
N ARG A 160 -18.62 -6.89 -3.47
CA ARG A 160 -19.31 -8.15 -3.78
C ARG A 160 -20.23 -8.49 -2.60
N THR A 161 -21.52 -8.25 -2.77
CA THR A 161 -22.50 -8.67 -1.76
C THR A 161 -22.72 -10.18 -1.87
N VAL A 162 -22.35 -10.96 -0.85
CA VAL A 162 -22.74 -12.37 -0.72
C VAL A 162 -23.81 -12.45 0.36
N MET A 163 -25.07 -12.61 -0.04
CA MET A 163 -26.15 -12.84 0.92
C MET A 163 -26.17 -14.33 1.28
N LYS A 164 -25.68 -14.72 2.46
CA LYS A 164 -26.04 -16.02 3.04
C LYS A 164 -27.13 -15.83 4.08
N LYS A 165 -28.38 -15.82 3.60
CA LYS A 165 -29.65 -16.07 4.31
C LYS A 165 -29.97 -15.39 5.67
N ASN A 166 -29.06 -14.72 6.41
CA ASN A 166 -29.30 -14.34 7.82
C ASN A 166 -28.54 -13.11 8.39
N GLY A 167 -27.99 -12.21 7.58
CA GLY A 167 -27.34 -11.00 8.11
C GLY A 167 -26.15 -10.58 7.25
N LEU A 168 -26.12 -9.30 6.89
CA LEU A 168 -25.23 -8.70 5.91
C LEU A 168 -23.75 -8.85 6.31
N GLU A 169 -23.03 -9.77 5.69
CA GLU A 169 -21.56 -9.74 5.64
C GLU A 169 -21.10 -9.42 4.22
N THR A 170 -20.51 -8.25 4.04
CA THR A 170 -19.84 -7.84 2.81
C THR A 170 -18.52 -8.61 2.70
N ILE A 171 -18.41 -9.55 1.75
CA ILE A 171 -17.13 -10.21 1.43
C ILE A 171 -16.52 -9.50 0.24
N PHE A 172 -15.50 -8.68 0.52
CA PHE A 172 -14.69 -8.07 -0.52
C PHE A 172 -13.65 -9.09 -1.01
N GLU A 173 -13.89 -9.77 -2.13
CA GLU A 173 -12.84 -10.55 -2.82
C GLU A 173 -12.12 -9.66 -3.85
N PRO A 174 -10.87 -9.24 -3.60
CA PRO A 174 -10.21 -8.21 -4.40
C PRO A 174 -9.94 -8.66 -5.84
N GLU A 175 -9.53 -9.91 -6.08
CA GLU A 175 -8.71 -10.19 -7.26
C GLU A 175 -9.45 -10.13 -8.60
N LYS A 176 -10.61 -10.80 -8.74
CA LYS A 176 -11.31 -10.91 -10.04
C LYS A 176 -12.17 -9.71 -10.40
N VAL A 177 -12.72 -9.02 -9.39
CA VAL A 177 -13.50 -7.78 -9.59
C VAL A 177 -12.57 -6.67 -10.02
N MET A 178 -11.39 -6.62 -9.39
CA MET A 178 -10.41 -5.56 -9.61
C MET A 178 -9.70 -5.69 -10.94
N GLU A 179 -9.41 -6.91 -11.42
CA GLU A 179 -8.90 -7.11 -12.77
C GLU A 179 -9.86 -6.50 -13.82
N ARG A 180 -11.17 -6.68 -13.65
CA ARG A 180 -12.18 -6.05 -14.51
C ARG A 180 -12.29 -4.54 -14.27
N LEU A 181 -12.23 -4.08 -13.02
CA LEU A 181 -12.27 -2.66 -12.66
C LEU A 181 -11.09 -1.88 -13.28
N ILE A 182 -9.91 -2.48 -13.25
CA ILE A 182 -8.67 -1.97 -13.84
C ILE A 182 -8.75 -2.01 -15.37
N GLN A 183 -9.27 -3.09 -15.97
CA GLN A 183 -9.52 -3.14 -17.41
C GLN A 183 -10.54 -2.09 -17.87
N ILE A 184 -11.55 -1.77 -17.06
CA ILE A 184 -12.55 -0.73 -17.36
C ILE A 184 -11.93 0.66 -17.23
N ILE A 185 -11.19 0.93 -16.16
CA ILE A 185 -10.52 2.22 -15.93
C ILE A 185 -9.45 2.50 -16.99
N LEU A 186 -8.79 1.47 -17.50
CA LEU A 186 -7.66 1.58 -18.44
C LEU A 186 -8.05 1.32 -19.89
N ASN A 187 -9.31 1.00 -20.16
CA ASN A 187 -9.82 0.97 -21.52
C ASN A 187 -9.80 2.41 -22.06
N PRO A 188 -9.08 2.72 -23.16
CA PRO A 188 -8.99 4.09 -23.69
C PRO A 188 -10.34 4.66 -24.17
N LYS A 189 -11.38 3.84 -24.31
CA LYS A 189 -12.77 4.28 -24.53
C LYS A 189 -13.45 4.78 -23.24
N PHE A 190 -12.88 4.49 -22.07
CA PHE A 190 -13.28 4.91 -20.73
C PHE A 190 -12.29 5.95 -20.18
N ASN A 191 -12.61 7.23 -20.37
CA ASN A 191 -11.92 8.34 -19.74
C ASN A 191 -12.67 8.75 -18.46
N SER A 192 -12.64 7.89 -17.44
CA SER A 192 -13.41 8.09 -16.22
C SER A 192 -12.86 9.25 -15.38
N ASN A 193 -13.73 9.98 -14.66
CA ASN A 193 -13.31 10.95 -13.62
C ASN A 193 -12.77 10.26 -12.34
N LEU A 194 -12.56 8.93 -12.35
CA LEU A 194 -11.91 8.23 -11.26
C LEU A 194 -10.43 8.58 -11.25
N THR A 195 -10.01 9.16 -10.14
CA THR A 195 -8.58 9.30 -9.86
C THR A 195 -8.09 8.06 -9.12
N LEU A 196 -6.79 7.79 -9.17
CA LEU A 196 -6.13 6.82 -8.29
C LEU A 196 -6.43 7.07 -6.79
N LYS A 197 -6.88 8.27 -6.42
CA LYS A 197 -7.31 8.60 -5.05
C LYS A 197 -8.68 8.03 -4.69
N ASP A 198 -9.59 7.89 -5.65
CA ASP A 198 -10.91 7.30 -5.45
C ASP A 198 -10.83 5.77 -5.27
N LEU A 199 -9.70 5.15 -5.69
CA LEU A 199 -9.42 3.71 -5.52
C LEU A 199 -8.82 3.34 -4.15
N ARG A 200 -8.56 4.33 -3.28
CA ARG A 200 -7.97 4.12 -1.93
C ARG A 200 -8.88 3.34 -0.97
N PHE A 201 -10.16 3.20 -1.31
CA PHE A 201 -11.12 2.42 -0.55
C PHE A 201 -10.95 0.92 -0.73
N PHE A 202 -10.07 0.51 -1.64
CA PHE A 202 -9.79 -0.89 -1.90
C PHE A 202 -8.47 -1.36 -1.28
N SER A 203 -8.43 -2.66 -0.93
CA SER A 203 -7.29 -3.36 -0.29
C SER A 203 -5.91 -2.95 -0.85
N PRO A 204 -4.85 -2.86 -0.02
CA PRO A 204 -3.46 -2.63 -0.46
C PRO A 204 -2.98 -3.50 -1.63
N GLN A 205 -3.50 -4.74 -1.73
CA GLN A 205 -3.21 -5.71 -2.79
C GLN A 205 -3.52 -5.20 -4.22
N ILE A 206 -4.33 -4.15 -4.33
CA ILE A 206 -4.80 -3.57 -5.60
C ILE A 206 -3.82 -2.57 -6.18
N LYS A 207 -3.12 -1.83 -5.32
CA LYS A 207 -2.00 -0.98 -5.73
C LYS A 207 -0.91 -1.88 -6.34
N ASP A 208 -0.67 -3.03 -5.72
CA ASP A 208 0.35 -3.99 -6.13
C ASP A 208 0.00 -4.71 -7.44
N TYR A 209 -1.28 -5.09 -7.63
CA TYR A 209 -1.76 -5.69 -8.88
C TYR A 209 -1.76 -4.69 -10.05
N TYR A 210 -2.15 -3.43 -9.82
CA TYR A 210 -2.06 -2.38 -10.84
C TYR A 210 -0.62 -2.13 -11.30
N GLN A 211 0.32 -2.10 -10.34
CA GLN A 211 1.74 -1.92 -10.59
C GLN A 211 2.41 -3.13 -11.26
N SER A 212 1.81 -4.33 -11.15
CA SER A 212 2.35 -5.54 -11.78
C SER A 212 1.90 -5.73 -13.24
N MET A 213 0.66 -5.36 -13.59
CA MET A 213 0.08 -5.58 -14.93
C MET A 213 0.50 -4.54 -16.00
N TYR A 214 0.81 -3.30 -15.61
CA TYR A 214 1.09 -2.21 -16.58
C TYR A 214 2.59 -1.89 -16.79
N LYS A 215 3.48 -2.80 -16.38
CA LYS A 215 4.92 -2.76 -16.70
C LYS A 215 5.26 -2.92 -18.20
N LEU A 216 4.28 -3.07 -19.10
CA LEU A 216 4.51 -3.46 -20.50
C LEU A 216 3.95 -2.51 -21.57
N VAL A 217 3.39 -1.34 -21.23
CA VAL A 217 3.08 -0.33 -22.26
C VAL A 217 4.27 0.65 -22.36
N PRO A 218 5.03 0.68 -23.47
CA PRO A 218 6.01 1.71 -23.67
C PRO A 218 5.26 3.04 -23.81
N LEU A 219 5.54 4.01 -22.94
CA LEU A 219 5.21 5.39 -23.23
C LEU A 219 5.98 5.76 -24.50
N SER A 220 5.24 5.89 -25.60
CA SER A 220 5.74 6.42 -26.87
C SER A 220 6.55 7.67 -26.60
N THR A 221 7.83 7.63 -26.94
CA THR A 221 8.76 8.75 -26.88
C THR A 221 8.49 9.69 -28.05
N ASP A 222 7.33 10.34 -28.08
CA ASP A 222 7.14 11.49 -28.96
C ASP A 222 7.54 12.77 -28.24
N LYS A 223 8.80 13.15 -28.50
CA LYS A 223 9.36 14.48 -28.25
C LYS A 223 8.55 15.53 -29.02
N ALA A 224 7.45 15.98 -28.45
CA ALA A 224 6.85 17.26 -28.84
C ALA A 224 7.74 18.39 -28.28
N ARG A 225 8.53 18.99 -29.17
CA ARG A 225 9.23 20.26 -28.96
C ARG A 225 8.24 21.30 -28.44
N TYR A 226 8.34 21.64 -27.15
CA TYR A 226 7.74 22.86 -26.63
C TYR A 226 8.73 24.01 -26.83
N ASN A 227 8.34 24.96 -27.65
CA ASN A 227 9.05 26.21 -27.91
C ASN A 227 9.33 26.94 -26.59
N GLN A 228 10.61 27.13 -26.30
CA GLN A 228 11.09 28.29 -25.55
C GLN A 228 10.78 29.53 -26.39
N ASN A 229 9.70 30.24 -26.08
CA ASN A 229 9.53 31.69 -26.31
C ASN A 229 8.08 32.10 -26.05
N SER A 230 7.70 32.21 -24.78
CA SER A 230 6.72 33.17 -24.29
C SER A 230 6.63 33.06 -22.77
N SER A 231 7.43 33.86 -22.07
CA SER A 231 7.09 34.26 -20.70
C SER A 231 6.00 35.34 -20.77
N PRO A 232 4.91 35.19 -20.02
CA PRO A 232 4.32 36.31 -19.32
C PRO A 232 4.72 36.18 -17.85
N SER A 233 5.54 37.12 -17.40
CA SER A 233 5.81 37.33 -15.98
C SER A 233 4.47 37.65 -15.28
N PHE A 234 3.87 36.63 -14.65
CA PHE A 234 2.82 36.84 -13.69
C PHE A 234 3.46 36.97 -12.32
N PHE A 235 3.29 38.16 -11.72
CA PHE A 235 3.62 38.54 -10.36
C PHE A 235 3.76 37.36 -9.38
N GLN A 236 4.98 37.07 -8.95
CA GLN A 236 5.16 36.46 -7.64
C GLN A 236 4.86 37.54 -6.59
N PRO A 237 3.87 37.37 -5.71
CA PRO A 237 3.72 38.29 -4.59
C PRO A 237 4.88 38.02 -3.63
N LYS A 238 5.86 38.93 -3.63
CA LYS A 238 6.91 39.06 -2.61
C LYS A 238 6.37 39.25 -1.19
N ALA A 239 5.04 39.41 -1.02
CA ALA A 239 4.38 39.80 0.22
C ALA A 239 3.92 38.62 1.12
N ALA A 240 4.16 37.35 0.77
CA ALA A 240 3.70 36.21 1.58
C ALA A 240 4.81 35.46 2.36
N LYS A 241 6.09 35.83 2.18
CA LYS A 241 7.20 35.15 2.89
C LYS A 241 7.40 35.63 4.34
N GLU A 242 6.81 36.75 4.75
CA GLU A 242 7.04 37.38 6.06
C GLU A 242 6.37 36.66 7.26
N GLN A 243 5.68 35.53 7.08
CA GLN A 243 4.97 34.83 8.18
C GLN A 243 5.36 33.37 8.44
N VAL A 244 6.27 32.77 7.66
CA VAL A 244 6.67 31.37 7.92
C VAL A 244 7.74 31.34 9.01
N THR A 245 7.35 30.89 10.22
CA THR A 245 8.31 30.66 11.32
C THR A 245 9.20 29.46 11.04
N LYS A 246 10.32 29.37 11.76
CA LYS A 246 11.25 28.25 11.65
C LYS A 246 10.56 26.91 11.95
N GLU A 247 9.72 26.86 12.97
CA GLU A 247 8.95 25.68 13.37
C GLU A 247 7.93 25.26 12.31
N MET A 248 7.26 26.23 11.68
CA MET A 248 6.35 25.97 10.56
C MET A 248 7.11 25.42 9.35
N ALA A 249 8.28 25.99 9.05
CA ALA A 249 9.13 25.50 7.96
C ALA A 249 9.61 24.06 8.22
N ILE A 250 10.04 23.74 9.45
CA ILE A 250 10.39 22.36 9.85
C ILE A 250 9.19 21.44 9.62
N THR A 251 8.01 21.81 10.11
CA THR A 251 6.78 21.01 9.96
C THR A 251 6.43 20.77 8.49
N ASN A 252 6.52 21.82 7.66
CA ASN A 252 6.26 21.74 6.23
C ASN A 252 7.28 20.86 5.50
N ALA A 253 8.57 21.01 5.82
CA ALA A 253 9.64 20.22 5.24
C ALA A 253 9.47 18.73 5.56
N LEU A 254 9.13 18.40 6.82
CA LEU A 254 8.89 17.01 7.23
C LEU A 254 7.60 16.43 6.63
N ALA A 255 6.56 17.24 6.45
CA ALA A 255 5.36 16.82 5.75
C ALA A 255 5.63 16.55 4.26
N ALA A 256 6.48 17.34 3.61
CA ALA A 256 6.93 17.10 2.24
C ALA A 256 7.79 15.83 2.16
N TYR A 257 8.75 15.67 3.06
CA TYR A 257 9.57 14.47 3.17
C TYR A 257 8.73 13.20 3.36
N LYS A 258 7.69 13.24 4.21
CA LYS A 258 6.75 12.12 4.37
C LYS A 258 6.11 11.71 3.05
N LYS A 259 5.65 12.68 2.26
CA LYS A 259 5.04 12.40 0.94
C LYS A 259 6.03 11.77 -0.02
N ILE A 260 7.31 12.14 0.05
CA ILE A 260 8.37 11.52 -0.74
C ILE A 260 8.56 10.06 -0.31
N LEU A 261 8.64 9.78 0.99
CA LEU A 261 8.72 8.41 1.49
C LEU A 261 7.48 7.56 1.17
N ASP A 262 6.31 8.18 0.99
CA ASP A 262 5.10 7.47 0.55
C ASP A 262 5.07 7.19 -0.97
N ASP A 263 6.05 7.72 -1.73
CA ASP A 263 6.25 7.52 -3.17
C ASP A 263 7.56 6.77 -3.48
N PRO A 264 7.50 5.43 -3.63
CA PRO A 264 8.67 4.60 -3.93
C PRO A 264 9.45 5.04 -5.18
N LEU A 265 8.77 5.54 -6.22
CA LEU A 265 9.43 5.89 -7.49
C LEU A 265 10.32 7.12 -7.33
N THR A 266 9.83 8.14 -6.61
CA THR A 266 10.64 9.30 -6.24
C THR A 266 11.82 8.87 -5.38
N CYS A 267 11.62 7.98 -4.41
CA CYS A 267 12.71 7.47 -3.57
C CYS A 267 13.79 6.75 -4.38
N PHE A 268 13.42 5.87 -5.31
CA PHE A 268 14.40 5.18 -6.16
C PHE A 268 15.17 6.14 -7.07
N THR A 269 14.49 7.16 -7.59
CA THR A 269 15.11 8.18 -8.43
C THR A 269 16.17 8.95 -7.64
N LEU A 270 15.85 9.38 -6.42
CA LEU A 270 16.80 10.05 -5.53
C LEU A 270 17.98 9.14 -5.15
N LEU A 271 17.73 7.85 -4.92
CA LEU A 271 18.76 6.88 -4.56
C LEU A 271 19.73 6.54 -5.70
N GLN A 272 19.46 6.94 -6.94
CA GLN A 272 20.44 6.80 -8.03
C GLN A 272 21.75 7.53 -7.71
N GLN A 273 21.69 8.63 -6.94
CA GLN A 273 22.90 9.32 -6.49
C GLN A 273 23.77 8.41 -5.60
N LEU A 274 23.16 7.70 -4.64
CA LEU A 274 23.87 6.75 -3.78
C LEU A 274 24.36 5.54 -4.59
N GLU A 275 23.56 5.04 -5.53
CA GLU A 275 23.99 3.95 -6.43
C GLU A 275 25.23 4.32 -7.23
N ASN A 276 25.29 5.54 -7.78
CA ASN A 276 26.45 6.02 -8.51
C ASN A 276 27.69 6.10 -7.61
N ALA A 277 27.53 6.57 -6.37
CA ALA A 277 28.61 6.62 -5.39
C ALA A 277 29.14 5.22 -5.05
N ILE A 278 28.24 4.25 -4.84
CA ILE A 278 28.62 2.85 -4.60
C ILE A 278 29.32 2.27 -5.83
N THR A 279 28.75 2.46 -7.02
CA THR A 279 29.29 1.96 -8.30
C THR A 279 30.71 2.42 -8.50
N LEU A 280 31.00 3.71 -8.31
CA LEU A 280 32.35 4.26 -8.43
C LEU A 280 33.34 3.58 -7.46
N LYS A 281 32.91 3.28 -6.22
CA LYS A 281 33.77 2.58 -5.25
C LYS A 281 33.95 1.11 -5.60
N VAL A 282 32.92 0.45 -6.12
CA VAL A 282 32.99 -0.94 -6.60
C VAL A 282 33.98 -1.02 -7.78
N GLU A 283 33.90 -0.09 -8.74
CA GLU A 283 34.84 0.00 -9.88
C GLU A 283 36.27 0.17 -9.40
N ASN A 284 36.50 1.09 -8.48
CA ASN A 284 37.83 1.35 -7.94
C ASN A 284 38.40 0.18 -7.11
N THR A 285 37.54 -0.58 -6.43
CA THR A 285 37.97 -1.65 -5.51
C THR A 285 38.13 -3.00 -6.21
N PHE A 286 37.22 -3.30 -7.13
CA PHE A 286 37.12 -4.62 -7.74
C PHE A 286 37.34 -4.62 -9.26
N HIS A 287 37.60 -3.46 -9.86
CA HIS A 287 37.78 -3.31 -11.31
C HIS A 287 36.56 -3.81 -12.12
N THR A 288 35.36 -3.70 -11.54
CA THR A 288 34.07 -4.00 -12.16
C THR A 288 33.02 -3.00 -11.70
N SER A 289 32.07 -2.65 -12.55
CA SER A 289 30.96 -1.74 -12.22
C SER A 289 29.73 -2.42 -11.65
N ASN A 290 29.69 -3.76 -11.69
CA ASN A 290 28.54 -4.54 -11.23
C ASN A 290 28.99 -5.62 -10.22
N LEU A 291 28.42 -5.55 -9.01
CA LEU A 291 28.61 -6.50 -7.92
C LEU A 291 28.01 -7.89 -8.20
N GLU A 292 27.08 -8.02 -9.14
CA GLU A 292 26.37 -9.28 -9.45
C GLU A 292 27.33 -10.45 -9.73
N LYS A 293 28.49 -10.18 -10.35
CA LYS A 293 29.50 -11.20 -10.64
C LYS A 293 30.33 -11.63 -9.43
N LEU A 294 30.29 -10.85 -8.35
CA LEU A 294 31.12 -11.06 -7.16
C LEU A 294 30.29 -11.61 -5.99
N VAL A 295 29.02 -11.22 -5.90
CA VAL A 295 28.17 -11.53 -4.75
C VAL A 295 27.59 -12.93 -4.89
N SER A 296 27.68 -13.72 -3.81
CA SER A 296 27.06 -15.04 -3.75
C SER A 296 25.54 -14.94 -3.92
N THR A 297 24.98 -15.78 -4.77
CA THR A 297 23.54 -15.96 -4.96
C THR A 297 22.98 -17.14 -4.16
N GLU A 298 23.78 -17.71 -3.25
CA GLU A 298 23.39 -18.88 -2.45
C GLU A 298 22.50 -18.51 -1.26
N TYR A 299 21.33 -17.95 -1.56
CA TYR A 299 20.27 -17.65 -0.60
C TYR A 299 18.90 -18.00 -1.19
N THR A 300 17.89 -18.16 -0.36
CA THR A 300 16.48 -18.25 -0.76
C THR A 300 15.77 -16.95 -0.41
N ILE A 301 14.71 -16.61 -1.15
CA ILE A 301 13.87 -15.47 -0.80
C ILE A 301 12.67 -16.01 -0.04
N GLU A 302 12.57 -15.66 1.24
CA GLU A 302 11.40 -15.95 2.06
C GLU A 302 10.50 -14.73 2.14
N THR A 303 9.19 -14.93 1.98
CA THR A 303 8.20 -13.85 2.08
C THR A 303 7.49 -13.94 3.41
N HIS A 304 7.58 -12.86 4.20
CA HIS A 304 6.86 -12.73 5.46
C HIS A 304 6.26 -11.32 5.56
N LEU A 305 4.95 -11.23 5.77
CA LEU A 305 4.20 -9.96 5.92
C LEU A 305 4.40 -8.97 4.76
N ALA A 306 4.31 -9.48 3.54
CA ALA A 306 4.57 -8.73 2.29
C ALA A 306 6.02 -8.20 2.13
N MET A 307 6.92 -8.49 3.06
CA MET A 307 8.35 -8.24 2.94
C MET A 307 9.07 -9.51 2.48
N LYS A 308 10.12 -9.34 1.70
CA LYS A 308 10.98 -10.39 1.16
C LYS A 308 12.34 -10.33 1.82
N TRP A 309 12.88 -11.48 2.24
CA TRP A 309 14.12 -11.56 2.99
C TRP A 309 15.07 -12.59 2.36
N PRO A 310 16.33 -12.22 2.10
CA PRO A 310 17.32 -13.16 1.57
C PRO A 310 17.89 -14.03 2.69
N ILE A 311 17.45 -15.28 2.77
CA ILE A 311 17.90 -16.24 3.78
C ILE A 311 19.11 -17.01 3.22
N PRO A 312 20.32 -16.79 3.76
CA PRO A 312 21.53 -17.40 3.23
C PRO A 312 21.48 -18.91 3.42
N LYS A 313 21.93 -19.66 2.42
CA LYS A 313 22.20 -21.10 2.58
C LYS A 313 23.51 -21.29 3.36
N ASN A 314 23.76 -22.50 3.85
CA ASN A 314 25.01 -22.83 4.54
C ASN A 314 26.27 -22.57 3.70
N ALA A 315 26.16 -22.60 2.37
CA ALA A 315 27.26 -22.32 1.45
C ALA A 315 27.45 -20.83 1.14
N TYR A 316 26.58 -19.94 1.64
CA TYR A 316 26.65 -18.51 1.37
C TYR A 316 27.96 -17.92 1.90
N GLN A 317 28.67 -17.20 1.04
CA GLN A 317 29.90 -16.49 1.40
C GLN A 317 29.66 -14.98 1.30
N PRO A 318 29.47 -14.28 2.44
CA PRO A 318 29.26 -12.84 2.42
C PRO A 318 30.52 -12.14 1.93
N LEU A 319 30.38 -11.27 0.94
CA LEU A 319 31.44 -10.34 0.62
C LEU A 319 31.57 -9.29 1.73
N LYS A 320 32.78 -8.78 1.94
CA LYS A 320 33.04 -7.68 2.90
C LYS A 320 32.61 -6.31 2.32
N LEU A 321 31.38 -6.22 1.81
CA LEU A 321 30.84 -4.99 1.20
C LEU A 321 30.39 -3.94 2.21
N ASP A 322 30.25 -4.30 3.48
CA ASP A 322 29.81 -3.35 4.53
C ASP A 322 30.66 -2.09 4.60
N SER A 323 31.98 -2.23 4.42
CA SER A 323 32.90 -1.10 4.45
C SER A 323 32.65 -0.16 3.26
N LEU A 324 32.42 -0.72 2.05
CA LEU A 324 32.12 0.07 0.86
C LEU A 324 30.79 0.81 0.98
N LEU A 325 29.75 0.12 1.45
CA LEU A 325 28.44 0.72 1.67
C LEU A 325 28.51 1.82 2.73
N SER A 326 29.15 1.54 3.87
CA SER A 326 29.37 2.52 4.93
C SER A 326 30.12 3.75 4.41
N LEU A 327 31.25 3.56 3.73
CA LEU A 327 32.04 4.65 3.19
C LEU A 327 31.30 5.44 2.11
N SER A 328 30.40 4.80 1.34
CA SER A 328 29.57 5.50 0.35
C SER A 328 28.54 6.37 1.04
N ILE A 329 27.81 5.81 2.01
CA ILE A 329 26.84 6.56 2.82
C ILE A 329 27.50 7.73 3.56
N ILE A 330 28.67 7.50 4.18
CA ILE A 330 29.44 8.56 4.86
C ILE A 330 29.80 9.67 3.87
N GLY A 331 30.37 9.30 2.71
CA GLY A 331 30.78 10.26 1.70
C GLY A 331 29.63 11.13 1.20
N GLU A 332 28.46 10.53 0.99
CA GLU A 332 27.25 11.25 0.59
C GLU A 332 26.74 12.16 1.73
N LEU A 333 26.61 11.66 2.96
CA LEU A 333 26.18 12.46 4.11
C LEU A 333 27.12 13.64 4.39
N GLN A 334 28.43 13.48 4.16
CA GLN A 334 29.42 14.54 4.35
C GLN A 334 29.26 15.71 3.37
N LYS A 335 28.72 15.50 2.16
CA LYS A 335 28.40 16.59 1.22
C LYS A 335 27.41 17.58 1.83
N PHE A 336 26.58 17.09 2.73
CA PHE A 336 25.57 17.85 3.45
C PHE A 336 26.09 18.38 4.80
N GLY A 337 27.34 18.15 5.16
CA GLY A 337 27.93 18.65 6.41
C GLY A 337 27.69 17.75 7.63
N CYS A 338 27.22 16.52 7.42
CA CYS A 338 27.09 15.53 8.48
C CYS A 338 28.47 14.96 8.89
N GLY A 339 28.65 14.61 10.17
CA GLY A 339 29.91 14.09 10.70
C GLY A 339 30.27 12.68 10.21
N GLN A 340 31.51 12.22 10.45
CA GLN A 340 31.96 10.88 10.02
C GLN A 340 31.15 9.73 10.63
N SER A 341 30.54 9.91 11.80
CA SER A 341 29.71 8.89 12.46
C SER A 341 28.24 8.88 12.02
N SER A 342 27.84 9.75 11.09
CA SER A 342 26.41 9.92 10.72
C SER A 342 25.77 8.70 10.09
N TYR A 343 26.57 7.80 9.50
CA TYR A 343 26.11 6.52 8.95
C TYR A 343 25.60 5.54 10.02
N LYS A 344 25.89 5.79 11.30
CA LYS A 344 25.45 4.96 12.42
C LYS A 344 24.10 5.41 13.00
N TRP A 345 23.40 6.31 12.30
CA TRP A 345 22.12 6.89 12.69
C TRP A 345 21.08 5.84 13.12
N TYR A 346 20.66 5.93 14.38
CA TYR A 346 19.75 4.99 15.07
C TYR A 346 18.27 5.07 14.70
N GLY A 347 17.92 5.89 13.71
CA GLY A 347 16.54 6.35 13.61
C GLY A 347 16.23 7.33 14.75
N PHE A 348 14.97 7.32 15.21
CA PHE A 348 14.41 8.46 15.94
C PHE A 348 14.27 8.13 17.43
N VAL A 349 15.35 8.37 18.19
CA VAL A 349 15.37 8.23 19.66
C VAL A 349 14.52 9.33 20.32
N ASN A 350 14.00 9.06 21.53
CA ASN A 350 13.21 10.05 22.27
C ASN A 350 14.00 11.33 22.56
N ASP A 351 13.29 12.45 22.74
CA ASP A 351 13.87 13.80 22.83
C ASP A 351 14.99 13.93 23.88
N THR A 352 14.90 13.23 25.01
CA THR A 352 15.90 13.29 26.08
C THR A 352 17.22 12.65 25.66
N THR A 353 17.17 11.48 25.01
CA THR A 353 18.36 10.79 24.47
C THR A 353 18.86 11.47 23.20
N ALA A 354 17.95 11.95 22.35
CA ALA A 354 18.28 12.66 21.12
C ALA A 354 19.03 13.96 21.43
N SER A 355 18.53 14.74 22.39
CA SER A 355 19.08 16.07 22.70
C SER A 355 20.52 16.00 23.19
N SER A 356 20.88 15.09 24.11
CA SER A 356 22.26 15.01 24.60
C SER A 356 23.26 14.62 23.51
N HIS A 357 22.87 13.76 22.57
CA HIS A 357 23.76 13.28 21.52
C HIS A 357 23.82 14.24 20.32
N ILE A 358 22.69 14.84 19.92
CA ILE A 358 22.62 15.85 18.85
C ILE A 358 23.34 17.14 19.27
N ILE A 359 23.24 17.55 20.54
CA ILE A 359 23.92 18.75 21.07
C ILE A 359 25.45 18.59 21.06
N ASP A 360 25.96 17.38 21.27
CA ASP A 360 27.41 17.10 21.28
C ASP A 360 27.98 16.80 19.88
N GLY A 361 27.18 16.89 18.82
CA GLY A 361 27.58 16.54 17.45
C GLY A 361 27.84 15.03 17.26
N ALA A 362 27.47 14.21 18.25
CA ALA A 362 27.64 12.77 18.25
C ALA A 362 26.36 12.10 17.75
N HIS A 363 26.44 11.47 16.59
CA HIS A 363 25.38 10.56 16.13
C HIS A 363 25.48 9.28 16.96
N THR A 364 24.39 8.89 17.61
CA THR A 364 24.30 7.63 18.38
C THR A 364 24.58 6.43 17.44
N THR A 365 25.14 5.31 17.93
CA THR A 365 25.44 4.05 17.18
C THR A 365 24.70 2.76 17.60
N GLU A 366 23.89 2.10 16.75
CA GLU A 366 23.09 0.88 17.10
C GLU A 366 23.87 -0.23 17.84
N ASP A 367 23.56 -0.43 19.13
CA ASP A 367 24.12 -1.53 19.93
C ASP A 367 23.54 -2.84 19.38
N THR A 368 24.45 -3.61 18.79
CA THR A 368 24.16 -4.78 17.96
C THR A 368 23.55 -5.93 18.77
N LEU A 369 22.56 -6.60 18.17
CA LEU A 369 21.86 -7.85 18.54
C LEU A 369 20.39 -7.73 19.02
N ASP A 370 19.63 -6.72 18.59
CA ASP A 370 18.16 -6.83 18.56
C ASP A 370 17.70 -7.43 17.21
N ILE A 371 16.74 -8.35 17.24
CA ILE A 371 16.09 -8.92 16.04
C ILE A 371 15.47 -7.80 15.20
N SER A 372 14.96 -6.75 15.86
CA SER A 372 14.47 -5.56 15.16
C SER A 372 15.55 -4.91 14.29
N ALA A 373 16.77 -4.78 14.83
CA ALA A 373 17.93 -4.20 14.12
C ALA A 373 18.38 -5.04 12.92
N LEU A 374 18.23 -6.37 13.01
CA LEU A 374 18.50 -7.27 11.89
C LEU A 374 17.48 -7.05 10.76
N LEU A 375 16.20 -6.91 11.09
CA LEU A 375 15.12 -6.78 10.11
C LEU A 375 15.11 -5.40 9.44
N HIS A 376 15.15 -4.30 10.20
CA HIS A 376 15.19 -2.99 9.54
C HIS A 376 16.52 -2.75 8.85
N GLY A 377 17.61 -3.41 9.27
CA GLY A 377 18.92 -3.34 8.63
C GLY A 377 19.71 -2.09 9.03
N LYS A 378 21.01 -2.30 9.29
CA LYS A 378 21.94 -1.30 9.85
C LYS A 378 21.96 0.06 9.12
N TYR A 379 21.66 0.10 7.82
CA TYR A 379 21.81 1.30 6.99
C TYR A 379 20.49 2.00 6.68
N SER A 380 19.35 1.44 7.07
CA SER A 380 18.06 1.90 6.54
C SER A 380 17.69 3.30 6.98
N HIS A 381 17.98 3.68 8.22
CA HIS A 381 17.75 5.04 8.67
C HIS A 381 18.74 6.04 8.04
N SER A 382 19.98 5.62 7.79
CA SER A 382 20.96 6.44 7.07
C SER A 382 20.56 6.66 5.61
N ILE A 383 19.96 5.64 4.97
CA ILE A 383 19.39 5.73 3.62
C ILE A 383 18.17 6.66 3.61
N GLN A 384 17.29 6.57 4.61
CA GLN A 384 16.19 7.52 4.80
C GLN A 384 16.71 8.95 4.95
N LEU A 385 17.74 9.15 5.77
CA LEU A 385 18.36 10.47 5.92
C LEU A 385 18.92 10.99 4.59
N LEU A 386 19.57 10.14 3.79
CA LEU A 386 20.04 10.50 2.45
C LEU A 386 18.89 10.89 1.52
N LEU A 387 17.75 10.19 1.57
CA LEU A 387 16.56 10.56 0.79
C LEU A 387 16.08 11.97 1.12
N LEU A 388 16.07 12.36 2.40
CA LEU A 388 15.76 13.73 2.82
C LEU A 388 16.77 14.72 2.21
N MET A 389 18.06 14.41 2.27
CA MET A 389 19.11 15.29 1.78
C MET A 389 19.05 15.48 0.26
N TYR A 390 18.92 14.40 -0.51
CA TYR A 390 18.76 14.47 -1.97
C TYR A 390 17.47 15.20 -2.36
N ALA A 391 16.37 14.99 -1.62
CA ALA A 391 15.14 15.72 -1.88
C ALA A 391 15.27 17.23 -1.67
N ILE A 392 16.09 17.66 -0.70
CA ILE A 392 16.40 19.09 -0.50
C ILE A 392 17.27 19.62 -1.64
N GLU A 393 18.29 18.87 -2.04
CA GLU A 393 19.19 19.24 -3.16
C GLU A 393 18.42 19.39 -4.49
N GLU A 394 17.51 18.46 -4.77
CA GLU A 394 16.62 18.47 -5.94
C GLU A 394 15.45 19.46 -5.82
N ASN A 395 15.42 20.30 -4.77
CA ASN A 395 14.39 21.30 -4.50
C ASN A 395 12.96 20.72 -4.38
N LEU A 396 12.83 19.43 -4.03
CA LEU A 396 11.54 18.79 -3.73
C LEU A 396 11.02 19.16 -2.35
N ILE A 397 11.91 19.61 -1.46
CA ILE A 397 11.59 20.09 -0.11
C ILE A 397 12.08 21.54 0.03
N ASP A 398 11.15 22.46 0.25
CA ASP A 398 11.49 23.84 0.59
C ASP A 398 11.93 23.93 2.05
N VAL A 399 13.16 24.38 2.25
CA VAL A 399 13.78 24.60 3.57
C VAL A 399 13.88 26.08 3.91
N SER A 400 13.27 26.96 3.13
CA SER A 400 13.32 28.41 3.35
C SER A 400 12.34 28.84 4.45
N TYR A 401 12.73 29.84 5.26
CA TYR A 401 11.85 30.51 6.20
C TYR A 401 12.25 31.98 6.37
N GLY A 402 11.32 32.82 6.83
CA GLY A 402 11.55 34.26 6.97
C GLY A 402 12.07 34.94 5.69
N VAL A 403 12.80 36.04 5.87
CA VAL A 403 13.48 36.74 4.78
C VAL A 403 14.89 36.17 4.66
N ASP A 404 15.11 35.39 3.61
CA ASP A 404 16.41 34.80 3.22
C ASP A 404 17.05 33.83 4.25
N GLN A 405 16.26 33.25 5.16
CA GLN A 405 16.75 32.22 6.07
C GLN A 405 16.45 30.82 5.52
N LYS A 406 17.28 29.84 5.88
CA LYS A 406 17.13 28.43 5.51
C LYS A 406 17.32 27.54 6.73
N LEU A 407 16.55 26.46 6.80
CA LEU A 407 16.73 25.42 7.80
C LEU A 407 18.08 24.75 7.59
N GLU A 408 18.77 24.52 8.69
CA GLU A 408 19.95 23.66 8.70
C GLU A 408 19.51 22.21 8.91
N ILE A 409 20.39 21.26 8.58
CA ILE A 409 20.11 19.82 8.79
C ILE A 409 19.80 19.53 10.25
N ARG A 410 20.49 20.18 11.20
CA ARG A 410 20.19 20.02 12.63
C ARG A 410 18.75 20.42 12.98
N ASP A 411 18.16 21.36 12.26
CA ASP A 411 16.77 21.78 12.48
C ASP A 411 15.79 20.70 12.03
N LEU A 412 16.07 20.07 10.88
CA LEU A 412 15.28 18.97 10.35
C LEU A 412 15.43 17.71 11.20
N LEU A 413 16.66 17.38 11.62
CA LEU A 413 16.94 16.27 12.53
C LEU A 413 16.23 16.47 13.86
N ARG A 414 16.27 17.69 14.42
CA ARG A 414 15.50 18.05 15.62
C ARG A 414 14.01 17.79 15.39
N GLY A 415 13.45 18.31 14.30
CA GLY A 415 12.03 18.08 13.98
C GLY A 415 11.67 16.60 13.82
N LEU A 416 12.60 15.76 13.33
CA LEU A 416 12.40 14.33 13.18
C LEU A 416 12.39 13.57 14.53
N VAL A 417 13.08 14.07 15.55
CA VAL A 417 13.16 13.45 16.89
C VAL A 417 12.21 14.06 17.92
N THR A 418 11.67 15.26 17.66
CA THR A 418 10.75 15.95 18.58
C THR A 418 9.36 15.27 18.63
N PRO A 419 8.87 14.88 19.82
CA PRO A 419 7.53 14.32 20.01
C PRO A 419 6.43 15.32 19.62
N ALA A 420 5.41 14.85 18.90
CA ALA A 420 4.22 15.65 18.63
C ALA A 420 3.41 15.88 19.92
N THR A 421 2.95 17.11 20.14
CA THR A 421 2.21 17.52 21.35
C THR A 421 0.79 16.93 21.47
N ASP A 422 0.26 16.31 20.41
CA ASP A 422 -1.14 15.84 20.32
C ASP A 422 -1.29 14.30 20.42
N GLY A 423 -0.23 13.58 20.77
CA GLY A 423 -0.26 12.11 20.92
C GLY A 423 -0.41 11.34 19.61
N LYS A 424 -0.68 12.00 18.48
CA LYS A 424 -0.59 11.44 17.13
C LYS A 424 0.77 11.82 16.58
N LYS A 425 1.79 10.97 16.82
CA LYS A 425 3.15 11.29 16.38
C LYS A 425 3.13 11.68 14.89
N THR A 426 3.49 12.91 14.56
CA THR A 426 3.57 13.40 13.15
C THR A 426 4.43 12.46 12.30
N TRP A 427 5.40 11.84 12.97
CA TRP A 427 6.36 10.87 12.45
C TRP A 427 6.17 9.44 12.99
N ALA A 428 4.95 9.06 13.43
CA ALA A 428 4.63 7.71 13.92
C ALA A 428 4.83 6.60 12.87
N THR A 429 5.14 6.98 11.63
CA THR A 429 5.33 6.12 10.47
C THR A 429 6.76 5.60 10.30
N THR A 430 7.70 5.99 11.17
CA THR A 430 8.97 5.29 11.40
C THR A 430 8.97 4.66 12.78
N ASN A 431 7.85 4.05 13.16
CA ASN A 431 7.87 3.10 14.26
C ASN A 431 8.85 1.99 13.87
N ASP A 432 9.97 1.86 14.60
CA ASP A 432 10.84 0.68 14.50
C ASP A 432 10.09 -0.60 14.85
N TYR A 433 8.93 -0.46 15.51
CA TYR A 433 7.94 -1.51 15.68
C TYR A 433 7.31 -1.90 14.34
N ILE A 434 7.38 -3.18 14.04
CA ILE A 434 6.65 -3.79 12.93
C ILE A 434 5.15 -3.82 13.30
N TYR A 435 4.41 -2.79 12.91
CA TYR A 435 2.95 -2.79 12.97
C TYR A 435 2.42 -3.53 11.74
N PHE A 436 2.09 -4.81 11.94
CA PHE A 436 1.73 -5.79 10.91
C PHE A 436 0.45 -5.45 10.12
N ASP A 437 -0.33 -4.50 10.58
CA ASP A 437 -1.57 -4.00 9.98
C ASP A 437 -1.36 -2.81 9.03
N HIS A 438 -0.20 -2.13 9.09
CA HIS A 438 0.07 -0.89 8.34
C HIS A 438 1.51 -0.80 7.82
N ALA A 439 1.93 -1.73 6.96
CA ALA A 439 3.21 -1.63 6.25
C ALA A 439 3.20 -0.44 5.26
N SER A 440 4.10 0.52 5.46
CA SER A 440 4.37 1.63 4.53
C SER A 440 5.80 1.52 4.00
N PHE A 441 6.03 1.93 2.75
CA PHE A 441 7.38 2.08 2.19
C PHE A 441 8.26 2.99 3.05
N SER A 442 7.67 3.95 3.75
CA SER A 442 8.36 4.82 4.69
C SER A 442 8.95 4.09 5.91
N GLY A 443 8.54 2.84 6.18
CA GLY A 443 9.06 2.04 7.28
C GLY A 443 10.44 1.47 6.95
N PRO A 444 11.42 1.49 7.87
CA PRO A 444 12.79 1.08 7.57
C PRO A 444 12.88 -0.42 7.21
N HIS A 445 12.03 -1.27 7.80
CA HIS A 445 11.88 -2.69 7.43
C HIS A 445 11.47 -2.89 5.97
N PHE A 446 10.43 -2.18 5.53
CA PHE A 446 9.87 -2.32 4.19
C PHE A 446 10.79 -1.71 3.14
N LEU A 447 11.40 -0.55 3.44
CA LEU A 447 12.42 0.08 2.60
C LEU A 447 13.60 -0.88 2.38
N ASN A 448 14.16 -1.43 3.45
CA ASN A 448 15.30 -2.34 3.36
C ASN A 448 14.97 -3.58 2.54
N SER A 449 13.84 -4.22 2.85
CA SER A 449 13.35 -5.39 2.12
C SER A 449 13.19 -5.11 0.62
N ILE A 450 12.58 -3.98 0.26
CA ILE A 450 12.39 -3.62 -1.15
C ILE A 450 13.71 -3.29 -1.84
N LEU A 451 14.61 -2.55 -1.21
CA LEU A 451 15.90 -2.22 -1.82
C LEU A 451 16.73 -3.49 -2.09
N MET A 452 16.76 -4.44 -1.16
CA MET A 452 17.44 -5.72 -1.35
C MET A 452 16.85 -6.52 -2.53
N ASN A 453 15.53 -6.62 -2.61
CA ASN A 453 14.88 -7.55 -3.56
C ASN A 453 14.57 -6.92 -4.93
N GLU A 454 14.29 -5.63 -4.97
CA GLU A 454 13.78 -4.96 -6.15
C GLU A 454 14.67 -3.80 -6.62
N GLY A 455 15.71 -3.41 -5.87
CA GLY A 455 16.59 -2.30 -6.22
C GLY A 455 17.11 -2.37 -7.67
N HIS A 456 17.52 -3.55 -8.12
CA HIS A 456 17.97 -3.78 -9.51
C HIS A 456 16.94 -3.38 -10.57
N LYS A 457 15.63 -3.58 -10.31
CA LYS A 457 14.54 -3.22 -11.24
C LYS A 457 14.43 -1.71 -11.44
N TYR A 458 14.90 -0.94 -10.47
CA TYR A 458 14.85 0.52 -10.45
C TYR A 458 16.23 1.15 -10.70
N GLY A 459 17.18 0.37 -11.21
CA GLY A 459 18.52 0.87 -11.52
C GLY A 459 19.41 1.06 -10.29
N LEU A 460 19.16 0.31 -9.21
CA LEU A 460 19.96 0.31 -7.97
C LEU A 460 20.60 -1.07 -7.68
N PRO A 461 21.26 -1.73 -8.66
CA PRO A 461 21.77 -3.09 -8.47
C PRO A 461 22.86 -3.19 -7.39
N ASN A 462 23.83 -2.28 -7.34
CA ASN A 462 24.94 -2.36 -6.40
C ASN A 462 24.48 -2.07 -4.97
N LEU A 463 23.57 -1.11 -4.77
CA LEU A 463 22.94 -0.84 -3.48
C LEU A 463 22.16 -2.07 -3.00
N GLY A 464 21.33 -2.67 -3.85
CA GLY A 464 20.55 -3.87 -3.51
C GLY A 464 21.44 -5.06 -3.14
N HIS A 465 22.52 -5.29 -3.89
CA HIS A 465 23.51 -6.33 -3.60
C HIS A 465 24.29 -6.07 -2.29
N ALA A 466 24.69 -4.83 -2.04
CA ALA A 466 25.41 -4.47 -0.82
C ALA A 466 24.54 -4.66 0.43
N LEU A 467 23.27 -4.24 0.37
CA LEU A 467 22.29 -4.44 1.45
C LEU A 467 22.01 -5.92 1.68
N THR A 468 21.82 -6.70 0.60
CA THR A 468 21.62 -8.16 0.69
C THR A 468 22.81 -8.85 1.35
N SER A 469 24.03 -8.50 0.94
CA SER A 469 25.25 -9.04 1.54
C SER A 469 25.38 -8.68 3.02
N SER A 470 24.99 -7.46 3.41
CA SER A 470 25.00 -7.01 4.79
C SER A 470 24.00 -7.78 5.65
N PHE A 471 22.76 -7.93 5.17
CA PHE A 471 21.72 -8.68 5.85
C PHE A 471 22.11 -10.14 6.05
N CYS A 472 22.52 -10.84 4.99
CA CYS A 472 22.93 -12.25 5.08
C CYS A 472 24.09 -12.44 6.05
N LYS A 473 25.08 -11.53 6.03
CA LYS A 473 26.20 -11.57 6.98
C LYS A 473 25.74 -11.37 8.43
N ALA A 474 24.80 -10.46 8.67
CA ALA A 474 24.25 -10.23 10.00
C ALA A 474 23.47 -11.47 10.49
N LEU A 475 22.65 -12.09 9.64
CA LEU A 475 21.90 -13.30 9.99
C LEU A 475 22.82 -14.49 10.28
N LEU A 476 23.89 -14.68 9.49
CA LEU A 476 24.91 -15.71 9.75
C LEU A 476 25.62 -15.48 11.09
N ARG A 477 25.99 -14.23 11.40
CA ARG A 477 26.59 -13.89 12.71
C ARG A 477 25.65 -14.17 13.87
N SER A 478 24.36 -13.84 13.73
CA SER A 478 23.34 -14.16 14.75
C SER A 478 23.20 -15.67 14.95
N MET A 479 23.28 -16.45 13.87
CA MET A 479 23.27 -17.91 13.92
C MET A 479 24.51 -18.48 14.60
N GLU A 480 25.71 -18.01 14.25
CA GLU A 480 26.96 -18.41 14.90
C GLU A 480 26.93 -18.11 16.40
N PHE A 481 26.43 -16.93 16.78
CA PHE A 481 26.24 -16.54 18.17
C PHE A 481 25.25 -17.47 18.89
N TYR A 482 24.10 -17.75 18.29
CA TYR A 482 23.11 -18.67 18.86
C TYR A 482 23.71 -20.07 19.07
N ASN A 483 24.30 -20.65 18.02
CA ASN A 483 24.88 -21.99 18.05
C ASN A 483 26.02 -22.12 19.07
N LYS A 484 26.79 -21.05 19.29
CA LYS A 484 27.86 -21.04 20.30
C LYS A 484 27.33 -21.06 21.74
N ASN A 485 26.18 -20.45 21.97
CA ASN A 485 25.60 -20.29 23.31
C ASN A 485 24.55 -21.36 23.66
N HIS A 486 24.03 -22.09 22.68
CA HIS A 486 23.07 -23.18 22.88
C HIS A 486 23.71 -24.54 22.56
N HIS A 487 24.24 -25.20 23.60
CA HIS A 487 25.05 -26.43 23.56
C HIS A 487 24.31 -27.72 23.10
N GLY A 488 23.48 -27.70 22.04
CA GLY A 488 22.79 -28.92 21.63
C GLY A 488 22.09 -28.94 20.26
N GLU A 489 21.73 -27.80 19.68
CA GLU A 489 21.02 -27.78 18.39
C GLU A 489 21.68 -26.80 17.43
N PHE A 490 22.36 -27.32 16.41
CA PHE A 490 22.82 -26.52 15.29
C PHE A 490 21.60 -26.01 14.51
N LEU A 491 21.31 -24.72 14.63
CA LEU A 491 20.33 -24.08 13.77
C LEU A 491 20.96 -23.85 12.39
N SER A 492 20.22 -24.20 11.35
CA SER A 492 20.45 -23.69 10.01
C SER A 492 19.96 -22.24 9.91
N PRO A 493 20.38 -21.44 8.92
CA PRO A 493 19.87 -20.09 8.73
C PRO A 493 18.34 -20.05 8.57
N SER A 494 17.76 -21.06 7.90
CA SER A 494 16.29 -21.19 7.78
C SER A 494 15.63 -21.46 9.13
N HIS A 495 16.17 -22.37 9.95
CA HIS A 495 15.59 -22.63 11.27
C HIS A 495 15.71 -21.42 12.21
N LEU A 496 16.83 -20.69 12.15
CA LEU A 496 16.96 -19.43 12.88
C LEU A 496 15.91 -18.43 12.38
N TRP A 497 15.76 -18.28 11.07
CA TRP A 497 14.75 -17.39 10.48
C TRP A 497 13.33 -17.74 10.94
N ASP A 498 12.94 -19.02 10.90
CA ASP A 498 11.63 -19.48 11.35
C ASP A 498 11.40 -19.20 12.85
N ASN A 499 12.45 -19.35 13.66
CA ASN A 499 12.42 -18.99 15.08
C ASN A 499 12.26 -17.48 15.27
N LEU A 500 13.03 -16.65 14.56
CA LEU A 500 12.93 -15.18 14.64
C LEU A 500 11.54 -14.69 14.23
N ILE A 501 10.98 -15.28 13.17
CA ILE A 501 9.66 -14.92 12.66
C ILE A 501 8.52 -15.40 13.58
N SER A 502 8.60 -16.63 14.11
CA SER A 502 7.59 -17.16 15.04
C SER A 502 7.56 -16.41 16.39
N LEU A 503 8.70 -15.84 16.81
CA LEU A 503 8.81 -14.99 18.01
C LEU A 503 8.21 -13.59 17.82
N HIS A 504 8.01 -13.13 16.59
CA HIS A 504 7.46 -11.81 16.27
C HIS A 504 5.92 -11.71 16.32
N ASN A 505 5.23 -12.67 16.94
CA ASN A 505 3.83 -12.51 17.32
C ASN A 505 3.72 -11.57 18.56
N PRO A 506 3.18 -10.35 18.41
CA PRO A 506 3.32 -9.27 19.42
C PRO A 506 2.61 -9.57 20.75
N ARG A 507 1.80 -10.62 20.84
CA ARG A 507 1.10 -11.01 22.08
C ARG A 507 1.92 -11.87 23.04
N ILE A 508 3.03 -12.47 22.61
CA ILE A 508 3.69 -13.54 23.38
C ILE A 508 5.01 -13.08 24.03
N PHE A 509 5.68 -12.04 23.51
CA PHE A 509 7.09 -11.79 23.88
C PHE A 509 7.37 -10.62 24.85
N LEU A 510 6.47 -9.64 25.01
CA LEU A 510 6.72 -8.51 25.93
C LEU A 510 6.93 -8.93 27.40
N PRO A 511 6.19 -9.90 27.97
CA PRO A 511 6.43 -10.36 29.35
C PRO A 511 7.67 -11.28 29.54
N SER A 512 8.28 -11.77 28.45
CA SER A 512 9.39 -12.74 28.51
C SER A 512 10.77 -12.11 28.30
N ILE A 513 10.89 -10.99 27.56
CA ILE A 513 12.17 -10.26 27.44
C ILE A 513 12.52 -9.53 28.74
N GLU A 514 11.56 -8.89 29.42
CA GLU A 514 11.84 -8.18 30.67
C GLU A 514 12.39 -9.11 31.77
N ARG A 515 12.09 -10.42 31.68
CA ARG A 515 12.63 -11.45 32.57
C ARG A 515 14.00 -12.00 32.16
N ASN A 516 14.45 -11.77 30.93
CA ASN A 516 15.63 -12.42 30.34
C ASN A 516 16.61 -11.43 29.67
N ASN A 517 16.91 -10.31 30.33
CA ASN A 517 17.93 -9.32 29.93
C ASN A 517 19.40 -9.84 29.88
N HIS A 518 19.61 -11.15 29.81
CA HIS A 518 20.92 -11.80 29.74
C HIS A 518 21.28 -12.33 28.34
N PHE A 519 20.37 -12.32 27.36
CA PHE A 519 20.61 -12.96 26.06
C PHE A 519 21.47 -12.13 25.08
N PHE A 520 21.47 -10.80 25.18
CA PHE A 520 22.11 -9.93 24.17
C PHE A 520 22.73 -8.64 24.76
N ARG A 521 23.50 -8.74 25.85
CA ARG A 521 24.42 -7.65 26.22
C ARG A 521 25.81 -7.94 25.65
N PRO A 522 26.39 -7.06 24.83
CA PRO A 522 27.82 -7.10 24.60
C PRO A 522 28.53 -6.90 25.95
N ALA A 523 29.60 -7.65 26.20
CA ALA A 523 30.52 -7.30 27.28
C ALA A 523 31.02 -5.87 27.02
N LYS A 524 31.06 -5.01 28.05
CA LYS A 524 31.49 -3.59 27.99
C LYS A 524 32.82 -3.31 27.25
N ASN A 525 33.57 -4.33 26.86
CA ASN A 525 34.85 -4.25 26.17
C ASN A 525 34.77 -4.44 24.64
N SER A 526 33.65 -4.91 24.06
CA SER A 526 33.57 -5.21 22.61
C SER A 526 33.71 -3.97 21.71
N ILE A 527 33.32 -2.80 22.22
CA ILE A 527 33.40 -1.51 21.51
C ILE A 527 34.86 -1.12 21.22
N ARG A 528 35.80 -1.47 22.13
CA ARG A 528 37.24 -1.18 21.94
C ARG A 528 37.91 -2.09 20.91
N ASP A 529 37.32 -3.24 20.63
CA ASP A 529 37.91 -4.23 19.72
C ASP A 529 37.48 -3.98 18.26
N GLU A 530 36.27 -3.45 18.02
CA GLU A 530 35.84 -3.01 16.68
C GLU A 530 36.61 -1.77 16.18
N GLU A 531 36.86 -0.78 17.04
CA GLU A 531 37.67 0.40 16.66
C GLU A 531 39.13 0.03 16.30
N LYS A 532 39.71 -0.96 16.98
CA LYS A 532 41.09 -1.42 16.71
C LYS A 532 41.22 -2.25 15.44
N LEU A 533 40.19 -3.01 15.08
CA LEU A 533 40.15 -3.80 13.85
C LEU A 533 39.95 -2.91 12.61
N GLU A 534 39.21 -1.80 12.73
CA GLU A 534 38.96 -0.88 11.61
C GLU A 534 40.07 0.19 11.42
N SER A 535 40.87 0.48 12.44
CA SER A 535 41.93 1.51 12.36
C SER A 535 43.26 1.05 11.73
N GLY A 536 43.35 -0.18 11.21
CA GLY A 536 44.54 -0.68 10.52
C GLY A 536 45.84 -0.78 11.35
N LYS A 537 45.77 -0.66 12.68
CA LYS A 537 46.92 -0.79 13.60
C LYS A 537 46.92 -2.16 14.25
N GLY A 538 47.12 -3.20 13.44
CA GLY A 538 47.29 -4.57 13.92
C GLY A 538 48.76 -4.88 14.21
N GLU A 539 49.21 -4.66 15.45
CA GLU A 539 50.36 -5.38 15.99
C GLU A 539 49.91 -6.24 17.18
N TYR A 540 50.09 -7.56 17.03
CA TYR A 540 50.11 -8.60 18.06
C TYR A 540 49.07 -8.52 19.20
N VAL A 541 47.91 -9.18 19.01
CA VAL A 541 47.04 -9.61 20.11
C VAL A 541 46.78 -11.12 19.99
N GLU A 542 47.85 -11.92 20.07
CA GLU A 542 47.77 -13.39 20.15
C GLU A 542 48.06 -13.91 21.57
N ALA A 543 48.18 -13.03 22.58
CA ALA A 543 48.67 -13.40 23.91
C ALA A 543 47.71 -13.14 25.11
N GLN A 544 46.43 -12.80 24.90
CA GLN A 544 45.48 -12.60 26.02
C GLN A 544 44.36 -13.63 26.14
N TYR A 545 44.44 -14.74 25.39
CA TYR A 545 43.50 -15.87 25.51
C TYR A 545 44.01 -16.96 26.47
N ILE A 546 44.70 -16.61 27.56
CA ILE A 546 44.96 -17.52 28.68
C ILE A 546 44.82 -16.74 29.99
N VAL A 547 44.10 -17.34 30.95
CA VAL A 547 43.85 -16.93 32.35
C VAL A 547 42.53 -16.18 32.63
N SER A 548 41.47 -16.96 32.90
CA SER A 548 40.89 -17.03 34.25
C SER A 548 39.90 -18.20 34.35
N LYS A 549 40.43 -19.42 34.56
CA LYS A 549 39.66 -20.61 34.99
C LYS A 549 39.39 -20.60 36.51
N LYS A 550 39.39 -19.44 37.17
CA LYS A 550 39.45 -19.35 38.64
C LYS A 550 38.25 -18.69 39.34
N SER A 551 37.17 -18.37 38.63
CA SER A 551 35.92 -17.88 39.25
C SER A 551 34.73 -18.85 39.16
N LEU A 552 34.94 -20.09 38.71
CA LEU A 552 33.91 -21.13 38.62
C LEU A 552 34.11 -22.27 39.65
N ALA A 553 34.80 -21.96 40.75
CA ALA A 553 34.98 -22.86 41.90
C ALA A 553 34.74 -22.15 43.24
N ARG A 554 33.73 -21.27 43.29
CA ARG A 554 33.06 -20.84 44.53
C ARG A 554 31.57 -20.74 44.30
#